data_AF-A0A177WBA9-F1
#
_entry.id   AF-A0A177WBA9-F1
#
_cell.length_a   1.000
_cell.length_b   1.000
_cell.length_c   1.000
_cell.angle_alpha   90.00
_cell.angle_beta   90.00
_cell.angle_gamma   90.00
#
_symmetry.space_group_name_H-M   'P 1'
#
loop_
_entity.id
_entity.type
_entity.pdbx_description
1 polymer ?
#
loop_
_entity_poly.entity_id
_entity_poly.type
_entity_poly.pdbx_seq_one_letter_code
_entity_poly.pdbx_strand_id
1 'polypeptide(L)'
;MTIESDSDDDLSGTPSKKWTMVCRTIKDWETWPERFQASTHPDERALYKYLTLEAKPHAISQIKKWNTVRNLSEALQNRKRSTRLQIRELTDSESMYNGVSSRSRRQTRATENTGNSSLNLVKRLEEESRRKEAVELSIVALEIAKFLFMLLMWLTF
;
A
#
# COMPACT_ATOMS: atom_id res chain seq x y z
N MET A 1 70.08 -0.14 -9.20
CA MET A 1 70.19 -1.51 -9.72
C MET A 1 69.95 -2.40 -8.51
N THR A 2 68.80 -3.04 -8.31
CA THR A 2 67.79 -3.52 -9.25
C THR A 2 66.45 -3.46 -8.51
N ILE A 3 65.42 -2.92 -9.17
CA ILE A 3 64.04 -2.95 -8.69
C ILE A 3 63.51 -4.32 -9.06
N GLU A 4 63.23 -5.18 -8.07
CA GLU A 4 62.51 -6.42 -8.30
C GLU A 4 61.03 -6.08 -8.45
N SER A 5 60.63 -5.95 -9.72
CA SER A 5 59.26 -6.09 -10.16
C SER A 5 59.01 -7.58 -10.37
N ASP A 6 58.08 -8.17 -9.62
CA ASP A 6 57.43 -9.37 -10.11
C ASP A 6 55.99 -9.49 -9.61
N SER A 7 55.11 -9.78 -10.58
CA SER A 7 53.78 -10.38 -10.43
C SER A 7 52.60 -9.48 -9.99
N ASP A 8 52.26 -8.48 -10.81
CA ASP A 8 50.88 -8.04 -10.98
C ASP A 8 50.11 -9.08 -11.82
N ASP A 9 49.68 -10.19 -11.23
CA ASP A 9 48.73 -11.10 -11.88
C ASP A 9 47.94 -11.89 -10.82
N ASP A 10 46.84 -11.30 -10.33
CA ASP A 10 45.67 -12.12 -9.98
C ASP A 10 44.38 -11.33 -10.22
N LEU A 11 44.03 -11.22 -11.50
CA LEU A 11 42.69 -10.92 -12.01
C LEU A 11 41.72 -12.09 -11.71
N SER A 12 41.63 -12.56 -10.47
CA SER A 12 40.51 -13.39 -10.04
C SER A 12 39.41 -12.50 -9.49
N GLY A 13 38.65 -11.91 -10.41
CA GLY A 13 37.36 -11.31 -10.11
C GLY A 13 36.42 -12.36 -9.54
N THR A 14 36.54 -12.64 -8.24
CA THR A 14 35.47 -13.29 -7.50
C THR A 14 34.31 -12.31 -7.51
N PRO A 15 33.20 -12.58 -8.21
CA PRO A 15 32.04 -11.74 -8.05
C PRO A 15 31.66 -11.86 -6.58
N SER A 16 31.83 -10.77 -5.82
CA SER A 16 31.25 -10.58 -4.49
C SER A 16 29.89 -11.27 -4.52
N LYS A 17 29.70 -12.37 -3.76
CA LYS A 17 28.53 -13.26 -3.88
C LYS A 17 27.27 -12.41 -3.73
N LYS A 18 26.68 -12.00 -4.86
CA LYS A 18 25.49 -11.16 -4.88
C LYS A 18 24.31 -12.08 -4.59
N TRP A 19 23.65 -11.83 -3.46
CA TRP A 19 22.39 -12.47 -3.16
C TRP A 19 21.41 -12.21 -4.30
N THR A 20 20.77 -13.29 -4.78
CA THR A 20 19.81 -13.23 -5.88
C THR A 20 18.42 -13.60 -5.35
N MET A 21 17.42 -12.82 -5.73
CA MET A 21 16.04 -13.09 -5.37
C MET A 21 15.49 -14.23 -6.23
N VAL A 22 15.00 -15.30 -5.59
CA VAL A 22 14.44 -16.48 -6.27
C VAL A 22 12.92 -16.54 -6.21
N CYS A 23 12.29 -16.03 -5.14
CA CYS A 23 10.84 -16.03 -4.99
C CYS A 23 10.34 -14.62 -4.65
N ARG A 24 9.44 -14.08 -5.47
CA ARG A 24 8.82 -12.76 -5.23
C ARG A 24 7.31 -12.84 -5.03
N THR A 25 6.65 -13.67 -5.81
CA THR A 25 5.19 -13.83 -5.85
C THR A 25 4.75 -15.15 -5.21
N ILE A 26 3.46 -15.26 -4.88
CA ILE A 26 2.88 -16.52 -4.36
C ILE A 26 3.14 -17.68 -5.33
N LYS A 27 3.01 -17.42 -6.64
CA LYS A 27 3.28 -18.41 -7.69
C LYS A 27 4.72 -18.90 -7.66
N ASP A 28 5.68 -18.00 -7.46
CA ASP A 28 7.09 -18.39 -7.36
C ASP A 28 7.32 -19.30 -6.15
N TRP A 29 6.70 -18.98 -5.01
CA TRP A 29 6.74 -19.83 -3.81
C TRP A 29 6.03 -21.18 -3.98
N GLU A 30 5.10 -21.30 -4.94
CA GLU A 30 4.44 -22.56 -5.28
C GLU A 30 5.31 -23.43 -6.16
N THR A 31 5.89 -22.86 -7.22
CA THR A 31 6.60 -23.62 -8.26
C THR A 31 8.10 -23.79 -7.99
N TRP A 32 8.77 -22.82 -7.37
CA TRP A 32 10.23 -22.86 -7.19
C TRP A 32 10.71 -24.05 -6.33
N PRO A 33 10.05 -24.41 -5.22
CA PRO A 33 10.46 -25.58 -4.44
C PRO A 33 10.36 -26.91 -5.19
N GLU A 34 9.46 -27.03 -6.18
CA GLU A 34 9.22 -28.28 -6.93
C GLU A 34 10.48 -28.79 -7.63
N ARG A 35 11.41 -27.89 -7.96
CA ARG A 35 12.71 -28.23 -8.58
C ARG A 35 13.56 -29.16 -7.69
N PHE A 36 13.35 -29.13 -6.38
CA PHE A 36 14.09 -29.94 -5.41
C PHE A 36 13.35 -31.22 -4.99
N GLN A 37 12.13 -31.45 -5.48
CA GLN A 37 11.29 -32.59 -5.09
C GLN A 37 11.94 -33.94 -5.40
N ALA A 38 12.59 -34.05 -6.56
CA ALA A 38 13.24 -35.27 -7.03
C ALA A 38 14.76 -35.28 -6.80
N SER A 39 15.29 -34.35 -6.00
CA SER A 39 16.73 -34.29 -5.78
C SER A 39 17.25 -35.49 -4.98
N THR A 40 18.41 -35.99 -5.38
CA THR A 40 19.12 -37.08 -4.69
C THR A 40 19.98 -36.57 -3.53
N HIS A 41 20.37 -35.28 -3.54
CA HIS A 41 21.25 -34.73 -2.52
C HIS A 41 20.55 -34.57 -1.16
N PRO A 42 21.17 -34.99 -0.05
CA PRO A 42 20.54 -34.95 1.27
C PRO A 42 20.19 -33.52 1.71
N ASP A 43 21.05 -32.55 1.41
CA ASP A 43 20.84 -31.13 1.76
C ASP A 43 19.68 -30.52 0.97
N GLU A 44 19.57 -30.83 -0.32
CA GLU A 44 18.46 -30.35 -1.15
C GLU A 44 17.13 -30.96 -0.72
N ARG A 45 17.13 -32.22 -0.26
CA ARG A 45 15.93 -32.86 0.32
C ARG A 45 15.54 -32.22 1.65
N ALA A 46 16.50 -31.88 2.49
CA ALA A 46 16.25 -31.16 3.74
C ALA A 46 15.70 -29.75 3.46
N LEU A 47 16.29 -29.06 2.48
CA LEU A 47 15.82 -27.76 2.01
C LEU A 47 14.40 -27.84 1.48
N TYR A 48 14.08 -28.83 0.64
CA TYR A 48 12.71 -29.02 0.14
C TYR A 48 11.70 -29.21 1.26
N LYS A 49 12.02 -30.03 2.28
CA LYS A 49 11.17 -30.20 3.46
C LYS A 49 10.96 -28.89 4.21
N TYR A 50 12.03 -28.15 4.47
CA TYR A 50 11.93 -26.85 5.14
C TYR A 50 11.09 -25.84 4.34
N LEU A 51 11.34 -25.75 3.03
CA LEU A 51 10.61 -24.85 2.15
C LEU A 51 9.12 -25.17 2.13
N THR A 52 8.76 -26.45 2.09
CA THR A 52 7.35 -26.87 1.98
C THR A 52 6.59 -26.79 3.30
N LEU A 53 7.23 -27.16 4.41
CA LEU A 53 6.59 -27.24 5.72
C LEU A 53 6.56 -25.90 6.45
N GLU A 54 7.64 -25.10 6.36
CA GLU A 54 7.81 -23.90 7.17
C GLU A 54 7.80 -22.64 6.31
N ALA A 55 8.72 -22.53 5.34
CA ALA A 55 8.98 -21.26 4.66
C ALA A 55 7.83 -20.83 3.73
N LYS A 56 7.31 -21.75 2.91
CA LYS A 56 6.21 -21.50 1.96
C LYS A 56 4.93 -21.02 2.65
N PRO A 57 4.35 -21.74 3.64
CA PRO A 57 3.12 -21.26 4.29
C PRO A 57 3.33 -19.92 4.99
N HIS A 58 4.47 -19.72 5.64
CA HIS A 58 4.80 -18.44 6.26
C HIS A 58 4.89 -17.30 5.22
N ALA A 59 5.66 -17.48 4.15
CA ALA A 59 5.83 -16.48 3.11
C ALA A 59 4.50 -16.14 2.42
N ILE A 60 3.70 -17.14 2.05
CA ILE A 60 2.40 -16.93 1.42
C ILE A 60 1.45 -16.17 2.36
N SER A 61 1.44 -16.51 3.65
CA SER A 61 0.64 -15.80 4.66
C SER A 61 1.03 -14.33 4.75
N GLN A 62 2.32 -14.03 4.81
CA GLN A 62 2.81 -12.64 4.83
C GLN A 62 2.44 -11.91 3.54
N ILE A 63 2.72 -12.47 2.37
CA ILE A 63 2.41 -11.84 1.08
C ILE A 63 0.91 -11.52 0.96
N LYS A 64 0.03 -12.43 1.40
CA LYS A 64 -1.42 -12.17 1.44
C LYS A 64 -1.78 -11.00 2.35
N LYS A 65 -1.24 -10.94 3.57
CA LYS A 65 -1.46 -9.82 4.50
C LYS A 65 -1.03 -8.49 3.89
N TRP A 66 0.17 -8.45 3.31
CA TRP A 66 0.69 -7.26 2.62
C TRP A 66 -0.20 -6.82 1.47
N ASN A 67 -0.67 -7.76 0.65
CA ASN A 67 -1.59 -7.46 -0.45
C ASN A 67 -2.93 -6.94 0.04
N THR A 68 -3.50 -7.49 1.11
CA THR A 68 -4.75 -6.98 1.69
C THR A 68 -4.61 -5.53 2.16
N VAL A 69 -3.54 -5.20 2.88
CA VAL A 69 -3.28 -3.83 3.35
C VAL A 69 -3.07 -2.88 2.18
N ARG A 70 -2.34 -3.31 1.15
CA ARG A 70 -2.13 -2.55 -0.08
C ARG A 70 -3.45 -2.29 -0.83
N ASN A 71 -4.27 -3.31 -0.99
CA ASN A 71 -5.55 -3.18 -1.68
C ASN A 71 -6.51 -2.25 -0.91
N LEU A 72 -6.51 -2.34 0.42
CA LEU A 72 -7.28 -1.44 1.27
C LEU A 72 -6.81 0.01 1.11
N SER A 73 -5.50 0.26 1.18
CA SER A 73 -4.96 1.61 1.05
C SER A 73 -5.22 2.21 -0.33
N GLU A 74 -5.12 1.41 -1.39
CA GLU A 74 -5.47 1.81 -2.75
C GLU A 74 -6.97 2.12 -2.90
N ALA A 75 -7.84 1.27 -2.34
CA ALA A 75 -9.28 1.52 -2.33
C ALA A 75 -9.63 2.82 -1.58
N LEU A 76 -8.97 3.10 -0.45
CA LEU A 76 -9.14 4.34 0.31
C LEU A 76 -8.66 5.56 -0.47
N GLN A 77 -7.49 5.47 -1.13
CA GLN A 77 -6.98 6.55 -1.98
C GLN A 77 -7.92 6.82 -3.16
N ASN A 78 -8.43 5.78 -3.80
CA ASN A 78 -9.39 5.90 -4.90
C ASN A 78 -10.70 6.53 -4.43
N ARG A 79 -11.22 6.13 -3.27
CA ARG A 79 -12.39 6.75 -2.64
C ARG A 79 -12.16 8.25 -2.38
N LYS A 80 -11.04 8.61 -1.73
CA LYS A 80 -10.68 10.02 -1.44
C LYS A 80 -10.56 10.84 -2.72
N ARG A 81 -9.95 10.27 -3.77
CA ARG A 81 -9.86 10.90 -5.08
C ARG A 81 -11.24 11.09 -5.71
N SER A 82 -12.10 10.07 -5.65
CA SER A 82 -13.47 10.13 -6.17
C SER A 82 -14.30 11.21 -5.46
N THR A 83 -14.23 11.30 -4.13
CA THR A 83 -14.92 12.35 -3.36
C THR A 83 -14.44 13.75 -3.76
N ARG A 84 -13.12 13.96 -3.89
CA ARG A 84 -12.57 15.25 -4.32
C ARG A 84 -13.05 15.66 -5.71
N LEU A 85 -13.10 14.71 -6.64
CA LEU A 85 -13.59 14.96 -8.00
C LEU A 85 -15.08 15.31 -8.00
N GLN A 86 -15.88 14.59 -7.20
CA GLN A 86 -17.31 14.87 -7.07
C GLN A 86 -17.58 16.26 -6.49
N ILE A 87 -16.84 16.68 -5.46
CA ILE A 87 -16.96 18.04 -4.89
C ILE A 87 -16.61 19.09 -5.94
N ARG A 88 -15.53 18.86 -6.70
CA ARG A 88 -15.14 19.77 -7.78
C ARG A 88 -16.24 19.87 -8.84
N GLU A 89 -16.81 18.75 -9.26
CA GLU A 89 -17.89 18.73 -10.26
C GLU A 89 -19.15 19.44 -9.76
N LEU A 90 -19.53 19.23 -8.49
CA LEU A 90 -20.62 19.97 -7.85
C LEU A 90 -20.31 21.48 -7.82
N THR A 91 -19.10 21.89 -7.44
CA THR A 91 -18.68 23.30 -7.40
C THR A 91 -18.67 23.94 -8.80
N ASP A 92 -18.12 23.25 -9.80
CA ASP A 92 -18.07 23.70 -11.18
C ASP A 92 -19.50 23.83 -11.75
N SER A 93 -20.38 22.86 -11.49
CA SER A 93 -21.79 22.91 -11.90
C SER A 93 -22.58 24.03 -11.21
N GLU A 94 -22.34 24.27 -9.91
CA GLU A 94 -22.96 25.37 -9.17
C GLU A 94 -22.47 26.73 -9.67
N SER A 95 -21.17 26.86 -10.00
CA SER A 95 -20.61 28.07 -10.60
C SER A 95 -21.20 28.35 -11.99
N MET A 96 -21.45 27.31 -12.78
CA MET A 96 -22.08 27.43 -14.10
C MET A 96 -23.55 27.82 -13.96
N TYR A 97 -24.30 27.22 -13.05
CA TYR A 97 -25.69 27.58 -12.77
C TYR A 97 -25.81 29.01 -12.23
N ASN A 98 -24.92 29.43 -11.33
CA ASN A 98 -24.88 30.79 -10.79
C ASN A 98 -24.36 31.82 -11.81
N GLY A 99 -23.49 31.45 -12.73
CA GLY A 99 -23.04 32.28 -13.86
C GLY A 99 -24.14 32.51 -14.91
N VAL A 100 -24.94 31.48 -15.19
CA VAL A 100 -26.12 31.57 -16.06
C VAL A 100 -27.26 32.30 -15.33
N SER A 101 -27.44 32.03 -14.03
CA SER A 101 -28.42 32.72 -13.20
C SER A 101 -28.05 34.18 -12.98
N SER A 102 -26.79 34.58 -12.83
CA SER A 102 -26.42 36.01 -12.74
C SER A 102 -26.64 36.78 -14.05
N ARG A 103 -26.56 36.10 -15.21
CA ARG A 103 -27.03 36.64 -16.49
C ARG A 103 -28.56 36.73 -16.60
N SER A 104 -29.30 35.87 -15.90
CA SER A 104 -30.78 35.86 -15.89
C SER A 104 -31.43 36.59 -14.70
N ARG A 105 -30.70 36.83 -13.60
CA ARG A 105 -31.15 37.41 -12.31
C ARG A 105 -31.01 38.94 -12.27
N ARG A 106 -30.82 39.54 -13.44
CA ARG A 106 -31.36 40.89 -13.72
C ARG A 106 -32.89 40.86 -13.85
N GLN A 107 -33.51 39.68 -13.82
CA GLN A 107 -34.95 39.48 -13.83
C GLN A 107 -35.34 38.47 -12.75
N THR A 108 -36.18 38.91 -11.81
CA THR A 108 -36.90 38.12 -10.79
C THR A 108 -36.13 37.73 -9.51
N ARG A 109 -36.53 38.41 -8.42
CA ARG A 109 -36.32 38.05 -7.02
C ARG A 109 -37.39 37.03 -6.61
N ALA A 110 -37.02 35.78 -6.40
CA ALA A 110 -37.70 34.83 -5.51
C ALA A 110 -37.00 33.48 -5.60
N THR A 111 -36.16 33.11 -4.62
CA THR A 111 -35.93 31.72 -4.16
C THR A 111 -34.91 31.75 -2.99
N GLU A 112 -35.34 32.18 -1.81
CA GLU A 112 -34.50 32.13 -0.59
C GLU A 112 -34.69 30.81 0.20
N ASN A 113 -35.62 29.93 -0.20
CA ASN A 113 -35.94 28.72 0.55
C ASN A 113 -35.17 27.46 0.10
N THR A 114 -34.60 27.44 -1.10
CA THR A 114 -33.89 26.25 -1.65
C THR A 114 -32.43 26.16 -1.19
N GLY A 115 -31.78 27.30 -0.90
CA GLY A 115 -30.38 27.33 -0.45
C GLY A 115 -30.17 26.70 0.93
N ASN A 116 -31.14 26.83 1.83
CA ASN A 116 -31.05 26.29 3.19
C ASN A 116 -31.11 24.75 3.22
N SER A 117 -31.78 24.11 2.26
CA SER A 117 -31.86 22.64 2.19
C SER A 117 -30.53 22.02 1.72
N SER A 118 -29.90 22.62 0.71
CA SER A 118 -28.59 22.19 0.19
C SER A 118 -27.49 22.34 1.25
N LEU A 119 -27.47 23.47 1.97
CA LEU A 119 -26.44 23.76 2.97
C LEU A 119 -26.53 22.83 4.20
N ASN A 120 -27.74 22.41 4.57
CA ASN A 120 -27.95 21.40 5.62
C ASN A 120 -27.52 19.99 5.17
N LEU A 121 -27.68 19.64 3.90
CA LEU A 121 -27.22 18.37 3.34
C LEU A 121 -25.69 18.29 3.32
N VAL A 122 -25.02 19.37 2.91
CA VAL A 122 -23.55 19.47 2.90
C VAL A 122 -22.98 19.32 4.31
N LYS A 123 -23.54 20.01 5.32
CA LYS A 123 -23.11 19.87 6.72
C LYS A 123 -23.24 18.43 7.22
N ARG A 124 -24.32 17.73 6.85
CA ARG A 124 -24.56 16.34 7.26
C ARG A 124 -23.57 15.37 6.64
N LEU A 125 -23.25 15.55 5.36
CA LEU A 125 -22.26 14.75 4.64
C LEU A 125 -20.84 14.97 5.17
N GLU A 126 -20.51 16.22 5.50
CA GLU A 126 -19.20 16.56 6.05
C GLU A 126 -18.99 15.99 7.45
N GLU A 127 -20.04 15.99 8.29
CA GLU A 127 -19.99 15.35 9.61
C GLU A 127 -19.87 13.83 9.51
N GLU A 128 -20.57 13.19 8.57
CA GLU A 128 -20.37 11.76 8.28
C GLU A 128 -18.96 11.46 7.79
N SER A 129 -18.37 12.32 6.97
CA SER A 129 -16.98 12.18 6.51
C SER A 129 -16.02 12.24 7.69
N ARG A 130 -16.16 13.25 8.56
CA ARG A 130 -15.34 13.38 9.78
C ARG A 130 -15.46 12.17 10.70
N ARG A 131 -16.65 11.61 10.87
CA ARG A 131 -16.86 10.39 11.68
C ARG A 131 -16.17 9.17 11.07
N LYS A 132 -16.25 8.99 9.75
CA LYS A 132 -15.58 7.88 9.04
C LYS A 132 -14.06 8.03 9.10
N GLU A 133 -13.54 9.24 8.94
CA GLU A 133 -12.10 9.54 9.07
C GLU A 133 -11.57 9.33 10.50
N ALA A 134 -12.35 9.71 11.52
CA ALA A 134 -11.97 9.48 12.92
C ALA A 134 -11.86 7.98 13.26
N VAL A 135 -12.80 7.16 12.76
CA VAL A 135 -12.73 5.71 12.90
C VAL A 135 -11.52 5.14 12.16
N GLU A 136 -11.23 5.59 10.93
CA GLU A 136 -10.05 5.15 10.19
C GLU A 136 -8.73 5.50 10.91
N LEU A 137 -8.61 6.72 11.45
CA LEU A 137 -7.43 7.13 12.21
C LEU A 137 -7.26 6.31 13.49
N SER A 138 -8.36 5.93 14.15
CA SER A 138 -8.31 5.07 15.34
C SER A 138 -7.77 3.67 15.06
N ILE A 139 -8.12 3.10 13.90
CA ILE A 139 -7.62 1.78 13.46
C ILE A 139 -6.12 1.86 13.19
N VAL A 140 -5.68 2.86 12.42
CA VAL A 140 -4.27 3.06 12.10
C VAL A 140 -3.44 3.33 13.35
N ALA A 141 -3.95 4.15 14.27
CA ALA A 141 -3.29 4.43 15.55
C ALA A 141 -3.14 3.17 16.41
N LEU A 142 -4.16 2.30 16.43
CA LEU A 142 -4.10 1.02 17.14
C LEU A 142 -3.05 0.08 16.54
N GLU A 143 -2.91 0.08 15.21
CA GLU A 143 -1.92 -0.72 14.49
C GLU A 143 -0.49 -0.24 14.77
N ILE A 144 -0.27 1.07 14.74
CA ILE A 144 1.01 1.69 15.11
C ILE A 144 1.34 1.39 16.57
N ALA A 145 0.36 1.50 17.47
CA ALA A 145 0.55 1.18 18.88
C ALA A 145 0.94 -0.29 19.11
N LYS A 146 0.32 -1.23 18.37
CA LYS A 146 0.72 -2.65 18.39
C LYS A 146 2.15 -2.85 17.91
N PHE A 147 2.55 -2.16 16.83
CA PHE A 147 3.92 -2.21 16.31
C PHE A 147 4.93 -1.66 17.31
N LEU A 148 4.65 -0.50 17.91
CA LEU A 148 5.49 0.11 18.93
C LEU A 148 5.58 -0.77 20.18
N PHE A 149 4.46 -1.37 20.60
CA PHE A 149 4.44 -2.31 21.71
C PHE A 149 5.30 -3.55 21.43
N MET A 150 5.19 -4.14 20.24
CA MET A 150 6.04 -5.25 19.81
C MET A 150 7.52 -4.88 19.77
N LEU A 151 7.85 -3.68 19.29
CA LEU A 151 9.21 -3.17 19.21
C LEU A 151 9.81 -2.94 20.61
N LEU A 152 9.03 -2.35 21.53
CA LEU A 152 9.40 -2.17 22.92
C LEU A 152 9.62 -3.52 23.62
N MET A 153 8.75 -4.49 23.40
CA MET A 153 8.90 -5.84 23.95
C MET A 153 10.18 -6.54 23.46
N TRP A 154 10.60 -6.27 22.22
CA TRP A 154 11.82 -6.82 21.62
C TRP A 154 13.11 -6.10 22.10
N LEU A 155 13.01 -4.84 22.51
CA LEU A 155 14.11 -4.07 23.10
C LEU A 155 14.34 -4.37 24.59
N THR A 156 13.36 -4.96 25.26
CA THR A 156 13.43 -5.32 26.70
C THR A 156 13.98 -6.72 26.97
N PHE A 157 14.40 -7.47 25.95
CA PHE A 157 14.97 -8.82 26.04
C PHE A 157 16.37 -8.85 25.44
#